data_AF-A0A9W9WZT8-F1
#
_entry.id   AF-A0A9W9WZT8-F1
#
_cell.length_a   1.000
_cell.length_b   1.000
_cell.length_c   1.000
_cell.angle_alpha   90.00
_cell.angle_beta   90.00
_cell.angle_gamma   90.00
#
_symmetry.space_group_name_H-M   'P 1'
#
loop_
_entity.id
_entity.type
_entity.pdbx_description
1 polymer ?
#
loop_
_entity_poly.entity_id
_entity_poly.type
_entity_poly.pdbx_seq_one_letter_code
_entity_poly.pdbx_strand_id
1 'polypeptide(L)'
;MGFDEREMVALIGAHALGRAHKDRSGFDGPWDFSPTVFTNEFFRLLVEEEWDQRKWDGPTQFTDKGTSTLMMLPTDIALIKDENFKQHVERYAKDNDAFFKEFSDVFVKLLELGVPFKSKPEDRFIFKTSK
;
A
#
# COMPACT_ATOMS: atom_id res chain seq x y z
N MET A 1 -8.36 -2.33 14.77
CA MET A 1 -7.53 -1.11 14.75
C MET A 1 -8.35 0.18 14.57
N GLY A 2 -9.66 0.11 14.28
CA GLY A 2 -10.52 1.31 14.23
C GLY A 2 -10.33 2.16 12.96
N PHE A 3 -9.97 1.51 11.85
CA PHE A 3 -9.82 2.14 10.55
C PHE A 3 -11.05 1.91 9.68
N ASP A 4 -11.46 2.95 8.97
CA ASP A 4 -12.46 2.86 7.89
C ASP A 4 -11.85 2.29 6.59
N GLU A 5 -12.69 2.06 5.58
CA GLU A 5 -12.29 1.48 4.30
C GLU A 5 -11.21 2.29 3.59
N ARG A 6 -11.36 3.61 3.55
CA ARG A 6 -10.39 4.54 2.96
C ARG A 6 -9.07 4.49 3.72
N GLU A 7 -9.11 4.52 5.05
CA GLU A 7 -7.92 4.47 5.90
C GLU A 7 -7.15 3.16 5.72
N MET A 8 -7.85 2.03 5.60
CA MET A 8 -7.22 0.74 5.30
C MET A 8 -6.54 0.74 3.92
N VAL A 9 -7.22 1.21 2.87
CA VAL A 9 -6.66 1.30 1.51
C VAL A 9 -5.45 2.23 1.48
N ALA A 10 -5.51 3.38 2.15
CA ALA A 10 -4.40 4.31 2.25
C ALA A 10 -3.17 3.62 2.84
N LEU A 11 -3.31 2.96 4.01
CA LEU A 11 -2.20 2.27 4.67
C LEU A 11 -1.57 1.16 3.81
N ILE A 12 -2.39 0.39 3.08
CA ILE A 12 -1.89 -0.69 2.21
C ILE A 12 -1.07 -0.12 1.04
N GLY A 13 -1.30 1.14 0.64
CA GLY A 13 -0.44 1.85 -0.32
C GLY A 13 1.05 1.88 0.04
N ALA A 14 1.41 1.63 1.31
CA ALA A 14 2.81 1.43 1.71
C ALA A 14 3.50 0.25 1.01
N HIS A 15 2.76 -0.71 0.44
CA HIS A 15 3.32 -1.79 -0.38
C HIS A 15 3.99 -1.27 -1.68
N ALA A 16 3.84 0.01 -2.05
CA ALA A 16 4.71 0.65 -3.05
C ALA A 16 6.21 0.57 -2.67
N LEU A 17 6.52 0.40 -1.37
CA LEU A 17 7.88 0.27 -0.88
C LEU A 17 8.28 -1.19 -0.64
N GLY A 18 9.52 -1.48 -0.98
CA GLY A 18 10.19 -2.73 -0.66
C GLY A 18 9.69 -3.89 -1.51
N ARG A 19 9.76 -5.08 -0.92
CA ARG A 19 9.42 -6.34 -1.58
C ARG A 19 9.11 -7.42 -0.56
N ALA A 20 8.42 -8.46 -1.00
CA ALA A 20 8.32 -9.70 -0.25
C ALA A 20 9.62 -10.51 -0.37
N HIS A 21 9.90 -11.28 0.70
CA HIS A 21 11.07 -12.14 0.81
C HIS A 21 10.63 -13.53 1.29
N LYS A 22 10.97 -14.56 0.50
CA LYS A 22 10.52 -15.95 0.72
C LYS A 22 10.89 -16.48 2.10
N ASP A 23 12.07 -16.13 2.62
CA ASP A 23 12.57 -16.55 3.94
C ASP A 23 11.93 -15.78 5.12
N ARG A 24 11.16 -14.73 4.86
CA ARG A 24 10.53 -13.88 5.89
C ARG A 24 9.02 -14.05 5.97
N SER A 25 8.36 -14.06 4.82
CA SER A 25 6.88 -14.13 4.74
C SER A 25 6.38 -15.32 3.92
N GLY A 26 7.27 -16.06 3.26
CA GLY A 26 6.89 -17.08 2.29
C GLY A 26 6.56 -16.54 0.91
N PHE A 27 6.26 -15.25 0.74
CA PHE A 27 5.99 -14.57 -0.54
C PHE A 27 7.28 -14.03 -1.18
N ASP A 28 7.29 -13.79 -2.49
CA ASP A 28 8.48 -13.27 -3.18
C ASP A 28 8.16 -12.28 -4.30
N GLY A 29 8.94 -11.20 -4.35
CA GLY A 29 8.93 -10.20 -5.42
C GLY A 29 8.57 -8.80 -4.93
N PRO A 30 8.85 -7.76 -5.73
CA PRO A 30 8.41 -6.39 -5.48
C PRO A 30 6.97 -6.16 -5.96
N TRP A 31 6.30 -5.15 -5.40
CA TRP A 31 5.00 -4.66 -5.89
C TRP A 31 5.13 -3.58 -6.97
N ASP A 32 6.26 -2.86 -6.97
CA ASP A 32 6.58 -1.73 -7.85
C ASP A 32 7.96 -1.94 -8.49
N PHE A 33 8.14 -1.41 -9.70
CA PHE A 33 9.43 -1.31 -10.38
C PHE A 33 10.44 -0.40 -9.65
N SER A 34 9.94 0.54 -8.83
CA SER A 34 10.76 1.48 -8.04
C SER A 34 10.58 1.31 -6.53
N PRO A 35 10.96 0.16 -5.93
CA PRO A 35 10.61 -0.22 -4.54
C PRO A 35 11.29 0.63 -3.45
N THR A 36 12.03 1.67 -3.81
CA THR A 36 12.69 2.59 -2.87
C THR A 36 12.14 4.01 -2.92
N VAL A 37 11.13 4.27 -3.75
CA VAL A 37 10.51 5.59 -3.92
C VAL A 37 9.05 5.48 -3.51
N PHE A 38 8.62 6.32 -2.57
CA PHE A 38 7.23 6.34 -2.14
C PHE A 38 6.40 7.11 -3.18
N THR A 39 5.45 6.43 -3.81
CA THR A 39 4.54 6.96 -4.84
C THR A 39 3.19 6.26 -4.76
N ASN A 40 2.21 6.67 -5.56
CA ASN A 40 0.94 5.95 -5.74
C ASN A 40 1.01 4.80 -6.76
N GLU A 41 2.19 4.41 -7.25
CA GLU A 41 2.36 3.37 -8.28
C GLU A 41 1.76 2.02 -7.88
N PHE A 42 1.76 1.67 -6.59
CA PHE A 42 1.04 0.48 -6.10
C PHE A 42 -0.41 0.46 -6.59
N PHE A 43 -1.14 1.56 -6.45
CA PHE A 43 -2.55 1.62 -6.88
C PHE A 43 -2.67 1.66 -8.40
N ARG A 44 -1.77 2.39 -9.09
CA ARG A 44 -1.78 2.50 -10.55
C ARG A 44 -1.54 1.13 -11.20
N LEU A 45 -0.51 0.41 -10.78
CA LEU A 45 -0.20 -0.95 -11.23
C LEU A 45 -1.32 -1.93 -10.87
N LEU A 46 -1.90 -1.83 -9.68
CA LEU A 46 -2.99 -2.70 -9.25
C LEU A 46 -4.23 -2.59 -10.17
N VAL A 47 -4.52 -1.41 -10.73
CA VAL A 47 -5.69 -1.19 -11.61
C VAL A 47 -5.39 -1.29 -13.10
N GLU A 48 -4.16 -0.98 -13.54
CA GLU A 48 -3.78 -0.94 -14.96
C GLU A 48 -3.23 -2.28 -15.47
N GLU A 49 -2.59 -3.07 -14.61
CA GLU A 49 -2.05 -4.37 -14.99
C GLU A 49 -3.10 -5.48 -14.94
N GLU A 50 -2.93 -6.49 -15.79
CA GLU A 50 -3.65 -7.75 -15.67
C GLU A 50 -2.87 -8.73 -14.78
N TRP A 51 -3.55 -9.31 -13.79
CA TRP A 51 -2.93 -10.17 -12.79
C TRP A 51 -3.29 -11.65 -12.99
N ASP A 52 -2.28 -12.49 -13.15
CA ASP A 52 -2.42 -13.95 -13.14
C ASP A 52 -1.93 -14.53 -11.81
N GLN A 53 -2.55 -15.63 -11.37
CA GLN A 53 -2.02 -16.38 -10.24
C GLN A 53 -0.67 -17.00 -10.61
N ARG A 54 0.39 -16.66 -9.86
CA ARG A 54 1.75 -17.18 -10.06
C ARG A 54 1.77 -18.69 -9.80
N LYS A 55 2.36 -19.45 -10.71
CA LYS A 55 2.62 -20.88 -10.55
C LYS A 55 4.03 -21.09 -9.99
N TRP A 56 4.12 -21.45 -8.70
CA TRP A 56 5.39 -21.59 -7.98
C TRP A 56 5.20 -22.43 -6.71
N ASP A 57 6.25 -22.60 -5.91
CA ASP A 57 6.29 -23.47 -4.71
C ASP A 57 5.93 -22.78 -3.39
N GLY A 58 5.52 -21.51 -3.44
CA GLY A 58 5.10 -20.73 -2.27
C GLY A 58 3.58 -20.55 -2.17
N PRO A 59 3.12 -19.69 -1.23
CA PRO A 59 1.70 -19.38 -1.07
C PRO A 59 1.10 -18.75 -2.34
N THR A 60 -0.23 -18.75 -2.44
CA THR A 60 -0.94 -18.08 -3.53
C THR A 60 -0.52 -16.62 -3.61
N GLN A 61 0.08 -16.22 -4.73
CA GLN A 61 0.38 -14.84 -5.05
C GLN A 61 0.09 -14.59 -6.53
N PHE A 62 -0.02 -13.34 -6.91
CA PHE A 62 -0.28 -12.92 -8.27
C PHE A 62 0.96 -12.31 -8.89
N THR A 63 1.02 -12.30 -10.21
CA THR A 63 2.08 -11.64 -10.99
C THR A 63 1.44 -10.96 -12.20
N ASP A 64 2.05 -9.88 -12.66
CA ASP A 64 1.57 -9.14 -13.82
C ASP A 64 1.76 -9.99 -15.09
N LYS A 65 0.78 -9.96 -15.99
CA LYS A 65 0.84 -10.71 -17.25
C LYS A 65 1.90 -10.21 -18.21
N GLY A 66 2.20 -8.91 -18.19
CA GLY A 66 3.08 -8.28 -19.17
C GLY A 66 4.54 -8.69 -19.01
N THR A 67 5.06 -8.63 -17.78
CA THR A 67 6.48 -8.84 -17.47
C THR A 67 6.71 -10.02 -16.53
N SER A 68 5.71 -10.41 -15.74
CA SER A 68 5.85 -11.40 -14.67
C SER A 68 6.97 -11.09 -13.67
N THR A 69 7.21 -9.80 -13.42
CA THR A 69 8.26 -9.32 -12.51
C THR A 69 7.70 -8.69 -11.24
N LEU A 70 6.45 -8.21 -11.29
CA LEU A 70 5.73 -7.68 -10.16
C LEU A 70 4.95 -8.78 -9.45
N MET A 71 4.56 -8.50 -8.22
CA MET A 71 3.70 -9.36 -7.44
C MET A 71 2.59 -8.58 -6.74
N MET A 72 1.46 -9.25 -6.51
CA MET A 72 0.40 -8.79 -5.61
C MET A 72 0.01 -9.94 -4.68
N LEU A 73 -0.22 -9.64 -3.40
CA LEU A 73 -0.77 -10.60 -2.45
C LEU A 73 -2.26 -10.82 -2.75
N PRO A 74 -2.85 -11.95 -2.29
CA PRO A 74 -4.30 -12.13 -2.33
C PRO A 74 -5.08 -10.98 -1.67
N THR A 75 -4.51 -10.38 -0.62
CA THR A 75 -5.08 -9.22 0.08
C THR A 75 -5.01 -7.94 -0.74
N ASP A 76 -3.96 -7.74 -1.54
CA ASP A 76 -3.85 -6.57 -2.43
C ASP A 76 -4.88 -6.68 -3.57
N ILE A 77 -5.00 -7.88 -4.18
CA ILE A 77 -6.01 -8.17 -5.19
C ILE A 77 -7.44 -8.01 -4.64
N ALA A 78 -7.66 -8.26 -3.35
CA ALA A 78 -8.98 -8.07 -2.74
C ALA A 78 -9.44 -6.60 -2.78
N LEU A 79 -8.52 -5.62 -2.82
CA LEU A 79 -8.86 -4.19 -2.85
C LEU A 79 -9.58 -3.78 -4.14
N ILE A 80 -9.34 -4.46 -5.25
CA ILE A 80 -10.02 -4.20 -6.54
C ILE A 80 -11.22 -5.13 -6.78
N LYS A 81 -11.44 -6.10 -5.91
CA LYS A 81 -12.59 -7.03 -5.96
C LYS A 81 -13.76 -6.55 -5.12
N ASP A 82 -13.50 -5.83 -4.04
CA ASP A 82 -14.53 -5.21 -3.20
C ASP A 82 -14.82 -3.78 -3.68
N GLU A 83 -16.07 -3.48 -3.98
CA GLU A 83 -16.46 -2.17 -4.54
C GLU A 83 -16.20 -0.99 -3.57
N ASN A 84 -16.28 -1.22 -2.25
CA ASN A 84 -16.04 -0.15 -1.26
C ASN A 84 -14.55 0.20 -1.16
N PHE A 85 -13.67 -0.77 -1.36
CA PHE A 85 -12.23 -0.53 -1.45
C PHE A 85 -11.82 0.01 -2.82
N LYS A 86 -12.40 -0.54 -3.89
CA LYS A 86 -12.02 -0.23 -5.26
C LYS A 86 -12.16 1.26 -5.58
N GLN A 87 -13.21 1.92 -5.10
CA GLN A 87 -13.37 3.37 -5.28
C GLN A 87 -12.19 4.18 -4.71
N HIS A 88 -11.58 3.73 -3.60
CA HIS A 88 -10.43 4.40 -2.99
C HIS A 88 -9.13 4.06 -3.73
N VAL A 89 -8.98 2.80 -4.18
CA VAL A 89 -7.86 2.40 -5.05
C VAL A 89 -7.85 3.24 -6.33
N GLU A 90 -8.97 3.33 -7.04
CA GLU A 90 -9.08 4.11 -8.27
C GLU A 90 -8.85 5.61 -8.04
N ARG A 91 -9.29 6.14 -6.89
CA ARG A 91 -9.04 7.54 -6.52
C ARG A 91 -7.54 7.78 -6.32
N TYR A 92 -6.86 6.95 -5.54
CA TYR A 92 -5.43 7.11 -5.30
C TYR A 92 -4.58 6.83 -6.53
N ALA A 93 -5.00 5.92 -7.42
CA ALA A 93 -4.34 5.71 -8.71
C ALA A 93 -4.36 6.97 -9.59
N LYS A 94 -5.41 7.80 -9.50
CA LYS A 94 -5.57 9.04 -10.28
C LYS A 94 -5.00 10.28 -9.61
N ASP A 95 -4.84 10.27 -8.29
CA ASP A 95 -4.47 11.45 -7.50
C ASP A 95 -3.44 11.09 -6.41
N ASN A 96 -2.17 11.32 -6.72
CA ASN A 96 -1.06 11.08 -5.82
C ASN A 96 -1.06 12.02 -4.60
N ASP A 97 -1.54 13.26 -4.75
CA ASP A 97 -1.59 14.22 -3.66
C ASP A 97 -2.65 13.84 -2.63
N ALA A 98 -3.81 13.36 -3.09
CA ALA A 98 -4.83 12.80 -2.22
C ALA A 98 -4.32 11.58 -1.46
N PHE A 99 -3.60 10.68 -2.13
CA PHE A 99 -2.96 9.54 -1.48
C PHE A 99 -1.97 9.98 -0.39
N PHE A 100 -1.03 10.88 -0.71
CA PHE A 100 0.02 11.29 0.23
C PHE A 100 -0.56 11.97 1.46
N LYS A 101 -1.54 12.85 1.25
CA LYS A 101 -2.22 13.54 2.35
C LYS A 101 -2.90 12.54 3.28
N GLU A 102 -3.71 11.63 2.73
CA GLU A 102 -4.48 10.68 3.54
C GLU A 102 -3.59 9.61 4.16
N PHE A 103 -2.56 9.13 3.46
CA PHE A 103 -1.55 8.24 4.02
C PHE A 103 -0.86 8.87 5.23
N SER A 104 -0.42 10.13 5.12
CA SER A 104 0.22 10.86 6.22
C SER A 104 -0.70 10.94 7.44
N ASP A 105 -1.96 11.36 7.25
CA ASP A 105 -2.93 11.50 8.34
C ASP A 105 -3.20 10.14 9.04
N VAL A 106 -3.34 9.07 8.27
CA VAL A 106 -3.69 7.74 8.78
C VAL A 106 -2.48 7.01 9.37
N PHE A 107 -1.28 7.20 8.81
CA PHE A 107 -0.06 6.61 9.36
C PHE A 107 0.28 7.24 10.73
N VAL A 108 0.05 8.54 10.90
CA VAL A 108 0.11 9.17 12.23
C VAL A 108 -0.91 8.55 13.18
N LYS A 109 -2.18 8.42 12.76
CA LYS A 109 -3.22 7.76 13.56
C LYS A 109 -2.80 6.34 13.97
N LEU A 110 -2.22 5.56 13.06
CA LEU A 110 -1.70 4.22 13.31
C LEU A 110 -0.64 4.19 14.41
N LEU A 111 0.37 5.05 14.31
CA LEU A 111 1.48 5.09 15.27
C LEU A 111 1.04 5.61 16.66
N GLU A 112 -0.02 6.42 16.69
CA GLU A 112 -0.56 7.02 17.92
C GLU A 112 -1.61 6.14 18.62
N LEU A 113 -2.00 5.00 18.04
CA LEU A 113 -3.05 4.13 18.59
C LEU A 113 -2.76 3.71 20.03
N GLY A 114 -3.71 4.00 20.92
CA GLY A 114 -3.66 3.60 22.34
C GLY A 114 -2.79 4.46 23.23
N VAL A 115 -2.17 5.53 22.71
CA VAL A 115 -1.33 6.42 23.50
C VAL A 115 -2.18 7.53 24.16
N PRO A 116 -2.13 7.69 25.50
CA PRO A 116 -2.89 8.73 26.19
C PRO A 116 -2.13 10.06 26.16
N PHE A 117 -2.11 10.72 25.00
CA PHE A 117 -1.41 11.99 24.83
C PHE A 117 -1.98 13.07 25.76
N LYS A 118 -1.05 13.82 26.39
CA LYS A 118 -1.34 15.09 27.05
C LYS A 118 -1.07 16.29 26.13
N SER A 119 -0.21 16.09 25.13
CA SER A 119 0.07 17.03 24.05
C SER A 119 -1.07 17.04 23.04
N LYS A 120 -1.17 18.13 22.29
CA LYS A 120 -2.19 18.32 21.26
C LYS A 120 -1.63 18.01 19.87
N PRO A 121 -2.49 17.80 18.85
CA PRO A 121 -2.05 17.56 17.47
C PRO A 121 -1.11 18.64 16.91
N GLU A 122 -1.30 19.89 17.30
CA GLU A 122 -0.44 21.02 16.91
C GLU A 122 0.98 20.96 17.51
N ASP A 123 1.20 20.16 18.55
CA ASP A 123 2.52 19.97 19.17
C ASP A 123 3.37 18.91 18.43
N ARG A 124 2.83 18.27 17.38
CA ARG A 124 3.53 17.23 16.63
C ARG A 124 4.76 17.81 15.93
N PHE A 125 5.87 17.09 16.01
CA PHE A 125 7.07 17.44 15.27
C PHE A 125 6.90 17.14 13.78
N ILE A 126 7.19 18.14 12.94
CA ILE A 126 7.36 17.98 11.50
C ILE A 126 8.83 18.13 11.19
N PHE A 127 9.50 17.00 10.94
CA PHE A 127 10.92 16.99 10.63
C PHE A 127 11.18 17.50 9.22
N LYS A 128 12.30 18.21 9.05
CA LYS A 128 12.78 18.62 7.72
C LYS A 128 13.53 17.47 7.06
N THR A 129 13.31 17.27 5.77
CA THR A 129 14.11 16.37 4.95
C THR A 129 15.57 16.83 4.92
N SER A 130 16.49 15.91 4.63
CA SER A 130 17.92 16.20 4.56
C SER A 130 18.34 16.95 3.28
N LYS A 131 17.40 17.19 2.36
CA LYS A 131 17.58 17.84 1.06
C LYS A 131 16.36 18.66 0.72
#